data_AF-A0A661SV25-F1
#
_entry.id   AF-A0A661SV25-F1
#
_cell.length_a   1.000
_cell.length_b   1.000
_cell.length_c   1.000
_cell.angle_alpha   90.00
_cell.angle_beta   90.00
_cell.angle_gamma   90.00
#
_symmetry.space_group_name_H-M   'P 1'
#
loop_
_entity.id
_entity.type
_entity.pdbx_description
1 polymer ?
#
loop_
_entity_poly.entity_id
_entity_poly.type
_entity_poly.pdbx_seq_one_letter_code
_entity_poly.pdbx_strand_id
1 'polypeptide(L)'
;MFTDLNLTDMETCYKVFKREVIQGIEIREDRFGFEPEIVARVAQKGLRIYEMGISYYGRTYAEGKKIGARDGFRALYCILKYNAHQAPLPVQFLLYLFIGGLAALLNLLFFLVLTASGAGVNLSAPTAFAAAAFFNYVLCVRVLFHHETRRRAFRERASYWCVVALVCILDLFATRFFLHSGMGPAAAKILASGVGLAFNFAGRRYIVFPTNGR
;
A
#
# COMPACT_ATOMS: atom_id res chain seq x y z
N MET A 1 7.66 13.67 -6.09
CA MET A 1 7.12 12.94 -4.90
C MET A 1 7.35 11.43 -4.98
N PHE A 2 7.07 10.77 -6.11
CA PHE A 2 7.23 9.32 -6.26
C PHE A 2 8.42 8.91 -7.15
N THR A 3 8.67 9.66 -8.22
CA THR A 3 9.73 9.41 -9.22
C THR A 3 10.88 10.43 -9.16
N ASP A 4 10.75 11.43 -8.30
CA ASP A 4 11.63 12.62 -8.25
C ASP A 4 11.82 13.36 -9.58
N LEU A 5 10.87 13.19 -10.51
CA LEU A 5 10.84 13.93 -11.77
C LEU A 5 10.05 15.23 -11.62
N ASN A 6 10.58 16.30 -12.19
CA ASN A 6 9.93 17.61 -12.30
C ASN A 6 9.28 17.75 -13.70
N LEU A 7 8.22 16.97 -13.94
CA LEU A 7 7.42 17.07 -15.17
C LEU A 7 6.20 17.96 -14.92
N THR A 8 5.87 18.85 -15.86
CA THR A 8 4.64 19.65 -15.79
C THR A 8 3.43 18.85 -16.29
N ASP A 9 3.63 17.95 -17.27
CA ASP A 9 2.58 17.06 -17.78
C ASP A 9 3.08 15.63 -18.01
N MET A 10 2.77 14.74 -17.06
CA MET A 10 3.04 13.32 -17.17
C MET A 10 2.17 12.64 -18.25
N GLU A 11 0.91 13.04 -18.36
CA GLU A 11 -0.12 12.40 -19.21
C GLU A 11 -0.09 12.97 -20.64
N THR A 12 1.08 13.45 -21.09
CA THR A 12 1.26 14.02 -22.42
C THR A 12 1.12 12.95 -23.52
N CYS A 13 0.37 13.28 -24.56
CA CYS A 13 0.06 12.40 -25.69
C CYS A 13 1.29 12.06 -26.57
N TYR A 14 2.42 12.75 -26.40
CA TYR A 14 3.62 12.53 -27.20
C TYR A 14 4.83 12.26 -26.32
N LYS A 15 5.45 11.09 -26.52
CA LYS A 15 6.71 10.70 -25.88
C LYS A 15 7.63 10.08 -26.92
N VAL A 16 8.88 10.52 -26.93
CA VAL A 16 9.91 10.01 -27.83
C VAL A 16 10.97 9.32 -27.00
N PHE A 17 11.28 8.07 -27.36
CA PHE A 17 12.25 7.25 -26.65
C PHE A 17 13.35 6.80 -27.61
N LYS A 18 14.57 6.65 -27.06
CA LYS A 18 15.59 5.83 -27.73
C LYS A 18 15.08 4.40 -27.86
N ARG A 19 15.38 3.76 -28.98
CA ARG A 19 14.93 2.39 -29.26
C ARG A 19 15.38 1.42 -28.17
N GLU A 20 16.65 1.49 -27.76
CA GLU A 20 17.19 0.58 -26.74
C GLU A 20 16.52 0.75 -25.37
N VAL A 21 16.01 1.94 -25.07
CA VAL A 21 15.30 2.22 -23.81
C VAL A 21 13.94 1.56 -23.81
N ILE A 22 13.10 1.84 -24.82
CA ILE A 22 11.71 1.38 -24.84
C ILE A 22 11.62 -0.14 -25.02
N GLN A 23 12.52 -0.75 -25.80
CA GLN A 23 12.56 -2.22 -25.96
C GLN A 23 13.02 -2.95 -24.70
N GLY A 24 13.69 -2.25 -23.78
CA GLY A 24 14.12 -2.78 -22.49
C GLY A 24 13.10 -2.60 -21.35
N ILE A 25 11.86 -2.19 -21.67
CA ILE A 25 10.78 -1.99 -20.70
C ILE A 25 9.62 -2.93 -21.06
N GLU A 26 9.28 -3.83 -20.14
CA GLU A 26 8.07 -4.63 -20.24
C GLU A 26 6.87 -3.79 -19.75
N ILE A 27 5.98 -3.45 -20.68
CA ILE A 27 4.75 -2.70 -20.41
C ILE A 27 3.63 -3.70 -20.12
N ARG A 28 2.84 -3.43 -19.07
CA ARG A 28 1.75 -4.32 -18.62
C ARG A 28 0.39 -3.62 -18.53
N GLU A 29 0.37 -2.30 -18.43
CA GLU A 29 -0.85 -1.51 -18.39
C GLU A 29 -1.30 -1.10 -19.79
N ASP A 30 -2.61 -1.10 -19.98
CA ASP A 30 -3.27 -0.61 -21.19
C ASP A 30 -3.98 0.72 -20.93
N ARG A 31 -4.33 1.41 -22.03
CA ARG A 31 -5.07 2.69 -22.02
C ARG A 31 -4.32 3.74 -21.20
N PHE A 32 -5.02 4.44 -20.30
CA PHE A 32 -4.49 5.51 -19.47
C PHE A 32 -3.52 5.02 -18.37
N GLY A 33 -3.43 3.71 -18.12
CA GLY A 33 -2.47 3.17 -17.16
C GLY A 33 -1.04 3.12 -17.71
N PHE A 34 -0.89 3.15 -19.04
CA PHE A 34 0.41 3.14 -19.72
C PHE A 34 1.31 4.29 -19.26
N GLU A 35 0.73 5.49 -19.16
CA GLU A 35 1.45 6.73 -18.90
C GLU A 35 2.15 6.74 -17.53
N PRO A 36 1.45 6.44 -16.42
CA PRO A 36 2.12 6.25 -15.13
C PRO A 36 3.16 5.13 -15.12
N GLU A 37 2.90 4.01 -15.82
CA GLU A 37 3.84 2.89 -15.85
C GLU A 37 5.14 3.26 -16.57
N ILE A 38 5.06 3.82 -17.78
CA ILE A 38 6.25 4.13 -18.57
C ILE A 38 7.09 5.19 -17.89
N VAL A 39 6.47 6.23 -17.31
CA VAL A 39 7.17 7.29 -16.59
C VAL A 39 7.84 6.74 -15.33
N ALA A 40 7.15 5.88 -14.57
CA ALA A 40 7.76 5.19 -13.43
C ALA A 40 8.98 4.37 -13.87
N ARG A 41 8.84 3.51 -14.89
CA ARG A 41 9.94 2.65 -15.36
C ARG A 41 11.15 3.43 -15.86
N VAL A 42 10.93 4.56 -16.54
CA VAL A 42 11.99 5.43 -17.04
C VAL A 42 12.70 6.16 -15.90
N ALA A 43 11.94 6.68 -14.92
CA ALA A 43 12.49 7.29 -13.71
C ALA A 43 13.38 6.31 -12.94
N GLN A 44 12.91 5.08 -12.76
CA GLN A 44 13.61 4.02 -12.02
C GLN A 44 14.92 3.59 -12.68
N LYS A 45 15.05 3.77 -14.01
CA LYS A 45 16.29 3.54 -14.75
C LYS A 45 17.27 4.72 -14.67
N GLY A 46 16.91 5.82 -13.98
CA GLY A 46 17.76 7.00 -13.84
C GLY A 46 18.05 7.70 -15.17
N LEU A 47 17.12 7.61 -16.13
CA LEU A 47 17.30 8.17 -17.46
C LEU A 47 17.06 9.69 -17.45
N ARG A 48 17.74 10.40 -18.36
CA ARG A 48 17.52 11.85 -18.54
C ARG A 48 16.23 12.06 -19.32
N ILE A 49 15.37 12.95 -18.81
CA ILE A 49 14.09 13.29 -19.41
C ILE A 49 14.08 14.79 -19.71
N TYR A 50 13.58 15.15 -20.88
CA TYR A 50 13.42 16.53 -21.31
C TYR A 50 11.97 16.76 -21.68
N GLU A 51 11.36 17.79 -21.11
CA GLU A 51 10.01 18.22 -21.42
C GLU A 51 10.08 19.36 -22.44
N MET A 52 9.34 19.21 -23.54
CA MET A 52 9.26 20.20 -24.61
C MET A 52 7.84 20.71 -24.72
N GLY A 53 7.67 22.04 -24.74
CA GLY A 53 6.34 22.65 -24.88
C GLY A 53 5.70 22.32 -26.23
N ILE A 54 4.44 21.93 -26.21
CA ILE A 54 3.62 21.69 -27.40
C ILE A 54 2.30 22.46 -27.28
N SER A 55 1.72 22.84 -28.41
CA SER A 55 0.35 23.35 -28.47
C SER A 55 -0.61 22.18 -28.65
N TYR A 56 -1.61 22.07 -27.78
CA TYR A 56 -2.63 21.01 -27.84
C TYR A 56 -4.03 21.61 -27.91
N TYR A 57 -4.81 21.16 -28.90
CA TYR A 57 -6.22 21.52 -29.04
C TYR A 57 -7.09 20.34 -28.62
N GLY A 58 -7.51 20.35 -27.36
CA GLY A 58 -8.24 19.24 -26.77
C GLY A 58 -9.70 19.19 -27.20
N ARG A 59 -10.22 17.97 -27.41
CA ARG A 59 -11.64 17.76 -27.68
C ARG A 59 -12.54 18.07 -26.47
N THR A 60 -13.72 18.62 -26.71
CA THR A 60 -14.78 18.75 -25.71
C THR A 60 -15.48 17.41 -25.48
N TYR A 61 -16.27 17.30 -24.40
CA TYR A 61 -17.09 16.11 -24.17
C TYR A 61 -18.14 15.90 -25.28
N ALA A 62 -18.70 16.98 -25.82
CA ALA A 62 -19.64 16.93 -26.94
C ALA A 62 -19.00 16.39 -28.23
N GLU A 63 -17.70 16.63 -28.44
CA GLU A 63 -16.90 16.11 -29.55
C GLU A 63 -16.47 14.65 -29.37
N GLY A 64 -17.04 13.94 -28.38
CA GLY A 64 -16.78 12.52 -28.14
C GLY A 64 -15.47 12.25 -27.41
N LYS A 65 -15.12 13.09 -26.42
CA LYS A 65 -14.02 12.81 -25.49
C LYS A 65 -14.31 11.52 -24.71
N LYS A 66 -13.42 10.54 -24.85
CA LYS A 66 -13.61 9.18 -24.31
C LYS A 66 -13.05 8.97 -22.90
N ILE A 67 -12.26 9.91 -22.39
CA ILE A 67 -11.68 9.82 -21.05
C ILE A 67 -12.79 10.02 -20.00
N GLY A 68 -12.77 9.21 -18.95
CA GLY A 68 -13.71 9.33 -17.84
C GLY A 68 -13.02 9.23 -16.48
N ALA A 69 -13.81 9.39 -15.41
CA ALA A 69 -13.29 9.29 -14.03
C ALA A 69 -12.60 7.95 -13.73
N ARG A 70 -13.03 6.86 -14.40
CA ARG A 70 -12.42 5.53 -14.28
C ARG A 70 -10.95 5.53 -14.72
N ASP A 71 -10.60 6.32 -15.73
CA ASP A 71 -9.23 6.45 -16.20
C ASP A 71 -8.36 7.17 -15.16
N GLY A 72 -8.89 8.21 -14.52
CA GLY A 72 -8.23 8.90 -13.41
C GLY A 72 -7.96 7.98 -12.21
N PHE A 73 -8.93 7.17 -11.80
CA PHE A 73 -8.72 6.17 -10.75
C PHE A 73 -7.69 5.11 -11.16
N ARG A 74 -7.70 4.69 -12.43
CA ARG A 74 -6.69 3.74 -12.96
C ARG A 74 -5.30 4.36 -12.96
N ALA A 75 -5.17 5.62 -13.34
CA ALA A 75 -3.90 6.34 -13.32
C ALA A 75 -3.33 6.42 -11.90
N LEU A 76 -4.15 6.83 -10.93
CA LEU A 76 -3.75 6.87 -9.52
C LEU A 76 -3.31 5.48 -9.01
N TYR A 77 -4.06 4.44 -9.35
CA TYR A 77 -3.67 3.06 -9.04
C TYR A 77 -2.31 2.69 -9.65
N CYS A 78 -2.05 3.05 -10.90
CA CYS A 78 -0.77 2.76 -11.56
C CYS A 78 0.38 3.56 -10.92
N ILE A 79 0.18 4.85 -10.60
CA ILE A 79 1.17 5.66 -9.88
C ILE A 79 1.58 4.96 -8.58
N LEU A 80 0.61 4.52 -7.78
CA LEU A 80 0.87 3.79 -6.53
C LEU A 80 1.54 2.44 -6.80
N LYS A 81 0.97 1.62 -7.69
CA LYS A 81 1.49 0.28 -8.03
C LYS A 81 2.95 0.31 -8.47
N TYR A 82 3.31 1.25 -9.32
CA TYR A 82 4.65 1.31 -9.92
C TYR A 82 5.65 2.12 -9.09
N ASN A 83 5.21 3.02 -8.20
CA ASN A 83 6.14 3.88 -7.46
C ASN A 83 6.13 3.72 -5.93
N ALA A 84 5.11 3.11 -5.31
CA ALA A 84 4.99 3.07 -3.84
C ALA A 84 6.20 2.45 -3.14
N HIS A 85 6.86 1.48 -3.76
CA HIS A 85 8.05 0.81 -3.21
C HIS A 85 9.33 1.66 -3.29
N GLN A 86 9.38 2.66 -4.17
CA GLN A 86 10.51 3.59 -4.29
C GLN A 86 10.20 4.97 -3.72
N ALA A 87 8.97 5.17 -3.23
CA ALA A 87 8.57 6.41 -2.59
C ALA A 87 9.48 6.71 -1.39
N PRO A 88 9.71 7.99 -1.05
CA PRO A 88 10.50 8.36 0.12
C PRO A 88 9.85 7.83 1.41
N LEU A 89 10.68 7.58 2.43
CA LEU A 89 10.27 6.96 3.70
C LEU A 89 8.99 7.56 4.33
N PRO A 90 8.79 8.89 4.37
CA PRO A 90 7.58 9.48 4.94
C PRO A 90 6.32 9.08 4.16
N VAL A 91 6.41 8.96 2.84
CA VAL A 91 5.27 8.58 1.99
C VAL A 91 4.93 7.12 2.17
N GLN A 92 5.94 6.24 2.24
CA GLN A 92 5.71 4.83 2.57
C GLN A 92 5.02 4.70 3.93
N PHE A 93 5.48 5.45 4.95
CA PHE A 93 4.86 5.47 6.27
C PHE A 93 3.39 5.88 6.21
N LEU A 94 3.05 6.95 5.49
CA LEU A 94 1.67 7.41 5.33
C LEU A 94 0.79 6.35 4.64
N LEU A 95 1.29 5.70 3.58
CA LEU A 95 0.57 4.61 2.92
C LEU A 95 0.34 3.42 3.86
N TYR A 96 1.35 3.07 4.67
CA TYR A 96 1.22 2.04 5.70
C TYR A 96 0.22 2.41 6.79
N LEU A 97 0.24 3.66 7.26
CA LEU A 97 -0.70 4.16 8.26
C LEU A 97 -2.14 4.10 7.73
N PHE A 98 -2.34 4.46 6.46
CA PHE A 98 -3.64 4.37 5.80
C PHE A 98 -4.15 2.93 5.69
N ILE A 99 -3.32 2.01 5.16
CA ILE A 99 -3.69 0.59 5.04
C ILE A 99 -3.87 -0.05 6.43
N GLY A 100 -3.00 0.27 7.38
CA GLY A 100 -3.07 -0.20 8.76
C GLY A 100 -4.31 0.32 9.49
N GLY A 101 -4.69 1.57 9.26
CA GLY A 101 -5.91 2.17 9.80
C GLY A 101 -7.17 1.47 9.28
N LEU A 102 -7.25 1.19 7.98
CA LEU A 102 -8.34 0.40 7.40
C LEU A 102 -8.42 -1.00 8.02
N ALA A 103 -7.28 -1.67 8.20
CA ALA A 103 -7.24 -2.97 8.87
C ALA A 103 -7.66 -2.89 10.35
N ALA A 104 -7.31 -1.82 11.06
CA ALA A 104 -7.72 -1.60 12.45
C ALA A 104 -9.23 -1.38 12.58
N LEU A 105 -9.85 -0.66 11.64
CA LEU A 105 -11.31 -0.51 11.59
C LEU A 105 -12.01 -1.84 11.35
N LEU A 106 -11.48 -2.67 10.44
CA LEU A 106 -11.99 -4.03 10.23
C LEU A 106 -11.81 -4.91 11.47
N ASN A 107 -10.65 -4.83 12.14
CA ASN A 107 -10.38 -5.55 13.40
C ASN A 107 -11.41 -5.18 14.48
N LEU A 108 -11.68 -3.89 14.65
CA LEU A 108 -12.67 -3.39 15.61
C LEU A 108 -14.07 -3.89 15.26
N LEU A 109 -14.47 -3.78 13.99
CA LEU A 109 -15.79 -4.21 13.53
C LEU A 109 -16.01 -5.71 13.75
N PHE A 110 -15.06 -6.55 13.35
CA PHE A 110 -15.15 -8.00 13.59
C PHE A 110 -15.17 -8.33 15.09
N PHE A 111 -14.34 -7.66 15.89
CA PHE A 111 -14.32 -7.86 17.33
C PHE A 111 -15.68 -7.56 17.96
N LEU A 112 -16.28 -6.41 17.64
CA LEU A 112 -17.57 -5.99 18.17
C LEU A 112 -18.69 -6.97 17.77
N VAL A 113 -18.73 -7.39 16.51
CA VAL A 113 -19.70 -8.37 16.00
C VAL A 113 -19.57 -9.71 16.74
N LEU A 114 -18.35 -10.19 16.94
CA LEU A 114 -18.10 -11.46 17.64
C LEU A 114 -18.42 -11.37 19.14
N THR A 115 -18.12 -10.25 19.79
CA THR A 115 -18.53 -10.06 21.19
C THR A 115 -20.04 -9.91 21.34
N ALA A 116 -20.72 -9.29 20.36
CA ALA A 116 -22.17 -9.16 20.36
C ALA A 116 -22.89 -10.50 20.11
N SER A 117 -22.27 -11.43 19.37
CA SER A 117 -22.79 -12.80 19.20
C SER A 117 -22.51 -13.73 20.39
N GLY A 118 -21.94 -13.20 21.48
CA GLY A 118 -21.66 -13.96 22.72
C GLY A 118 -20.32 -14.69 22.72
N ALA A 119 -19.43 -14.46 21.74
CA ALA A 119 -18.09 -15.05 21.77
C ALA A 119 -17.23 -14.38 22.85
N GLY A 120 -16.59 -15.19 23.68
CA GLY A 120 -15.65 -14.70 24.69
C GLY A 120 -14.47 -13.96 24.07
N VAL A 121 -13.91 -12.99 24.81
CA VAL A 121 -12.78 -12.13 24.40
C VAL A 121 -11.58 -12.93 23.89
N ASN A 122 -11.35 -14.11 24.45
CA ASN A 122 -10.24 -14.99 24.12
C ASN A 122 -10.34 -15.57 22.70
N LEU A 123 -11.55 -15.68 22.17
CA LEU A 123 -11.80 -16.14 20.82
C LEU A 123 -12.01 -14.95 19.88
N SER A 124 -12.75 -13.92 20.31
CA SER A 124 -13.09 -12.78 19.44
C SER A 124 -11.87 -11.91 19.10
N ALA A 125 -10.95 -11.65 20.04
CA ALA A 125 -9.80 -10.79 19.76
C ALA A 125 -8.80 -11.40 18.76
N PRO A 126 -8.36 -12.66 18.89
CA PRO A 126 -7.43 -13.26 17.95
C PRO A 126 -8.05 -13.52 16.57
N THR A 127 -9.33 -13.93 16.52
CA THR A 127 -10.02 -14.19 15.24
C THR A 127 -10.24 -12.91 14.45
N ALA A 128 -10.68 -11.83 15.10
CA ALA A 128 -10.79 -10.51 14.48
C ALA A 128 -9.44 -9.98 13.99
N PHE A 129 -8.39 -10.15 14.80
CA PHE A 129 -7.04 -9.73 14.44
C PHE A 129 -6.52 -10.54 13.25
N ALA A 130 -6.72 -11.85 13.23
CA ALA A 130 -6.29 -12.72 12.13
C ALA A 130 -6.97 -12.35 10.81
N ALA A 131 -8.29 -12.09 10.83
CA ALA A 131 -9.04 -11.64 9.65
C ALA A 131 -8.52 -10.28 9.14
N ALA A 132 -8.32 -9.32 10.05
CA ALA A 132 -7.80 -8.00 9.71
C ALA A 132 -6.34 -8.06 9.20
N ALA A 133 -5.50 -8.90 9.80
CA ALA A 133 -4.12 -9.11 9.39
C ALA A 133 -4.03 -9.76 8.00
N PHE A 134 -4.90 -10.72 7.70
CA PHE A 134 -5.00 -11.31 6.36
C PHE A 134 -5.40 -10.26 5.32
N PHE A 135 -6.39 -9.43 5.61
CA PHE A 135 -6.79 -8.34 4.71
C PHE A 135 -5.66 -7.32 4.50
N ASN A 136 -4.98 -6.94 5.57
CA ASN A 136 -3.79 -6.07 5.52
C ASN A 136 -2.67 -6.68 4.65
N TYR A 137 -2.40 -7.97 4.81
CA TYR A 137 -1.42 -8.69 3.98
C TYR A 137 -1.77 -8.61 2.50
N VAL A 138 -3.03 -8.92 2.15
CA VAL A 138 -3.50 -8.89 0.76
C VAL A 138 -3.38 -7.49 0.15
N LEU A 139 -3.73 -6.44 0.90
CA LEU A 139 -3.60 -5.06 0.44
C LEU A 139 -2.12 -4.67 0.26
N CYS A 140 -1.25 -4.96 1.22
CA CYS A 140 0.17 -4.65 1.10
C CYS A 140 0.82 -5.40 -0.08
N VAL A 141 0.47 -6.68 -0.29
CA VAL A 141 0.99 -7.45 -1.44
C VAL A 141 0.54 -6.86 -2.77
N ARG A 142 -0.68 -6.35 -2.88
CA ARG A 142 -1.16 -5.74 -4.13
C ARG A 142 -0.68 -4.32 -4.37
N VAL A 143 -0.44 -3.55 -3.30
CA VAL A 143 -0.17 -2.10 -3.39
C VAL A 143 1.30 -1.76 -3.21
N LEU A 144 2.01 -2.45 -2.30
CA LEU A 144 3.38 -2.10 -1.89
C LEU A 144 4.45 -3.08 -2.40
N PHE A 145 4.15 -4.36 -2.58
CA PHE A 145 5.19 -5.36 -2.85
C PHE A 145 5.34 -5.72 -4.33
N HIS A 146 6.47 -5.30 -4.94
CA HIS A 146 6.95 -5.85 -6.20
C HIS A 146 7.86 -7.06 -5.92
N HIS A 147 7.46 -8.24 -6.38
CA HIS A 147 8.21 -9.47 -6.12
C HIS A 147 9.41 -9.57 -7.06
N GLU A 148 10.58 -9.21 -6.58
CA GLU A 148 11.84 -9.61 -7.23
C GLU A 148 12.42 -10.83 -6.51
N THR A 149 12.22 -11.99 -7.13
CA THR A 149 12.71 -13.35 -6.77
C THR A 149 11.91 -14.18 -5.75
N ARG A 150 11.62 -15.44 -6.13
CA ARG A 150 10.79 -16.42 -5.38
C ARG A 150 11.33 -16.78 -3.99
N ARG A 151 12.66 -16.76 -3.81
CA ARG A 151 13.34 -17.17 -2.56
C ARG A 151 13.36 -16.05 -1.52
N ARG A 152 13.57 -14.80 -1.94
CA ARG A 152 13.49 -13.61 -1.07
C ARG A 152 12.04 -13.39 -0.59
N ALA A 153 11.08 -13.60 -1.49
CA ALA A 153 9.65 -13.57 -1.18
C ALA A 153 9.21 -14.62 -0.14
N PHE A 154 9.86 -15.80 -0.05
CA PHE A 154 9.53 -16.76 1.00
C PHE A 154 9.98 -16.27 2.38
N ARG A 155 11.22 -15.78 2.49
CA ARG A 155 11.77 -15.27 3.75
C ARG A 155 10.98 -14.05 4.25
N GLU A 156 10.65 -13.12 3.35
CA GLU A 156 9.85 -11.93 3.67
C GLU A 156 8.47 -12.33 4.20
N ARG A 157 7.79 -13.27 3.52
CA ARG A 157 6.48 -13.81 3.97
C ARG A 157 6.58 -14.49 5.34
N ALA A 158 7.62 -15.28 5.58
CA ALA A 158 7.82 -15.94 6.87
C ALA A 158 8.03 -14.91 7.99
N SER A 159 8.93 -13.93 7.79
CA SER A 159 9.16 -12.86 8.76
C SER A 159 7.90 -12.02 9.01
N TYR A 160 7.09 -11.78 7.98
CA TYR A 160 5.82 -11.08 8.09
C TYR A 160 4.85 -11.81 9.02
N TRP A 161 4.62 -13.11 8.79
CA TRP A 161 3.71 -13.89 9.61
C TRP A 161 4.20 -14.05 11.05
N CYS A 162 5.52 -14.12 11.28
CA CYS A 162 6.08 -14.07 12.63
C CYS A 162 5.77 -12.75 13.35
N VAL A 163 5.98 -11.60 12.69
CA VAL A 163 5.63 -10.28 13.25
C VAL A 163 4.14 -10.19 13.53
N VAL A 164 3.29 -10.65 12.61
CA VAL A 164 1.82 -10.66 12.80
C VAL A 164 1.41 -11.53 13.99
N ALA A 165 2.00 -12.72 14.16
CA ALA A 165 1.71 -13.58 15.29
C ALA A 165 2.09 -12.92 16.63
N LEU A 166 3.27 -12.28 16.69
CA LEU A 166 3.71 -11.55 17.88
C LEU A 166 2.79 -10.38 18.21
N VAL A 167 2.39 -9.61 17.21
CA VAL A 167 1.44 -8.48 17.40
C VAL A 167 0.05 -8.99 17.80
N CYS A 168 -0.40 -10.14 17.31
CA CYS A 168 -1.66 -10.76 17.72
C CYS A 168 -1.66 -11.09 19.22
N ILE A 169 -0.55 -11.65 19.72
CA ILE A 169 -0.38 -11.97 21.14
C ILE A 169 -0.42 -10.68 21.96
N LEU A 170 0.34 -9.66 21.56
CA LEU A 170 0.35 -8.35 22.22
C LEU A 170 -1.04 -7.69 22.22
N ASP A 171 -1.78 -7.75 21.10
CA ASP A 171 -3.12 -7.20 20.97
C ASP A 171 -4.11 -7.89 21.92
N LEU A 172 -4.05 -9.22 22.05
CA LEU A 172 -4.86 -9.96 23.01
C LEU A 172 -4.54 -9.56 24.46
N PHE A 173 -3.25 -9.49 24.82
CA PHE A 173 -2.83 -9.10 26.16
C PHE A 173 -3.27 -7.66 26.50
N ALA A 174 -3.06 -6.73 25.57
CA ALA A 174 -3.48 -5.34 25.73
C ALA A 174 -5.00 -5.22 25.85
N THR A 175 -5.76 -5.93 25.00
CA THR A 175 -7.24 -5.92 25.04
C THR A 175 -7.75 -6.43 26.39
N ARG A 176 -7.16 -7.53 26.91
CA ARG A 176 -7.52 -8.06 28.23
C ARG A 176 -7.18 -7.08 29.36
N PHE A 177 -5.99 -6.48 29.31
CA PHE A 177 -5.54 -5.51 30.29
C PHE A 177 -6.51 -4.32 30.38
N PHE A 178 -6.87 -3.73 29.24
CA PHE A 178 -7.81 -2.60 29.21
C PHE A 178 -9.23 -2.97 29.64
N LEU A 179 -9.70 -4.17 29.28
CA LEU A 179 -10.99 -4.67 29.76
C LEU A 179 -11.01 -4.88 31.29
N HIS A 180 -9.91 -5.39 31.85
CA HIS A 180 -9.80 -5.60 33.30
C HIS A 180 -9.72 -4.28 34.08
N SER A 181 -9.16 -3.23 33.45
CA SER A 181 -9.18 -1.85 33.96
C SER A 181 -10.56 -1.18 33.89
N GLY A 182 -11.62 -1.91 33.51
CA GLY A 182 -13.00 -1.41 33.47
C GLY A 182 -13.36 -0.64 32.20
N MET A 183 -12.53 -0.66 31.16
CA MET A 183 -12.82 0.02 29.90
C MET A 183 -13.83 -0.78 29.07
N GLY A 184 -14.72 -0.09 28.36
CA GLY A 184 -15.67 -0.72 27.44
C GLY A 184 -14.96 -1.48 26.30
N PRO A 185 -15.59 -2.53 25.71
CA PRO A 185 -14.96 -3.38 24.69
C PRO A 185 -14.40 -2.62 23.48
N ALA A 186 -15.10 -1.59 23.01
CA ALA A 186 -14.64 -0.77 21.90
C ALA A 186 -13.37 0.03 22.25
N ALA A 187 -13.37 0.71 23.41
CA ALA A 187 -12.24 1.53 23.85
C ALA A 187 -10.99 0.69 24.09
N ALA A 188 -11.16 -0.47 24.75
CA ALA A 188 -10.07 -1.43 24.97
C ALA A 188 -9.45 -1.89 23.63
N LYS A 189 -10.28 -2.21 22.63
CA LYS A 189 -9.80 -2.70 21.33
C LYS A 189 -9.13 -1.62 20.48
N ILE A 190 -9.62 -0.38 20.54
CA ILE A 190 -9.00 0.76 19.83
C ILE A 190 -7.59 1.01 20.37
N LEU A 191 -7.43 1.07 21.69
CA LEU A 191 -6.13 1.28 22.32
C LEU A 191 -5.16 0.12 22.05
N ALA A 192 -5.63 -1.12 22.15
CA ALA A 192 -4.84 -2.31 21.82
C ALA A 192 -4.39 -2.30 20.35
N SER A 193 -5.29 -1.96 19.42
CA SER A 193 -4.96 -1.85 17.99
C SER A 193 -3.95 -0.73 17.70
N GLY A 194 -4.03 0.39 18.44
CA GLY A 194 -3.06 1.48 18.34
C GLY A 194 -1.64 1.06 18.73
N VAL A 195 -1.51 0.35 19.85
CA VAL A 195 -0.23 -0.25 20.27
C VAL A 195 0.25 -1.27 19.22
N GLY A 196 -0.65 -2.14 18.77
CA GLY A 196 -0.35 -3.14 17.75
C GLY A 196 0.16 -2.53 16.44
N LEU A 197 -0.41 -1.40 16.00
CA LEU A 197 0.02 -0.70 14.78
C LEU A 197 1.46 -0.19 14.88
N ALA A 198 1.85 0.38 16.03
CA ALA A 198 3.21 0.84 16.25
C ALA A 198 4.24 -0.30 16.18
N PHE A 199 3.95 -1.43 16.85
CA PHE A 199 4.81 -2.62 16.80
C PHE A 199 4.84 -3.27 15.42
N ASN A 200 3.69 -3.31 14.72
CA ASN A 200 3.61 -3.85 13.36
C ASN A 200 4.45 -3.02 12.38
N PHE A 201 4.39 -1.69 12.50
CA PHE A 201 5.23 -0.80 11.71
C PHE A 201 6.72 -1.00 11.99
N ALA A 202 7.12 -0.99 13.27
CA ALA A 202 8.51 -1.18 13.65
C ALA A 202 9.05 -2.55 13.21
N GLY A 203 8.29 -3.64 13.44
CA GLY A 203 8.66 -4.99 13.05
C GLY A 203 8.83 -5.13 11.54
N ARG A 204 7.90 -4.56 10.74
CA ARG A 204 8.04 -4.60 9.28
C ARG A 204 9.24 -3.82 8.79
N ARG A 205 9.50 -2.63 9.35
CA ARG A 205 10.63 -1.79 8.96
C ARG A 205 11.97 -2.45 9.25
N TYR A 206 12.17 -2.94 10.47
CA TYR A 206 13.50 -3.40 10.90
C TYR A 206 13.76 -4.88 10.60
N ILE A 207 12.71 -5.72 10.55
CA ILE A 207 12.85 -7.17 10.41
C ILE A 207 12.51 -7.64 8.99
N VAL A 208 11.42 -7.14 8.41
CA VAL A 208 10.93 -7.62 7.10
C VAL A 208 11.62 -6.88 5.95
N PHE A 209 11.82 -5.56 6.08
CA PHE A 209 12.44 -4.72 5.06
C PHE A 209 13.62 -3.93 5.63
N PRO A 210 14.72 -4.61 6.04
CA PRO A 210 15.91 -3.88 6.44
C PRO A 210 16.34 -2.99 5.27
N THR A 211 16.29 -1.68 5.48
CA THR A 211 16.85 -0.70 4.56
C THR A 211 18.36 -0.93 4.56
N ASN A 212 18.82 -1.83 3.69
CA ASN A 212 20.21 -1.87 3.31
C ASN A 212 20.46 -0.53 2.64
N GLY A 213 21.15 0.38 3.33
CA GLY A 213 21.42 1.71 2.83
C GLY A 213 22.00 1.65 1.42
N ARG A 214 21.25 2.25 0.49
CA ARG A 214 21.68 2.81 -0.79
C ARG A 214 20.51 3.55 -1.41
#